data_AF-A0A9D2LY93-F1
#
_entry.id   AF-A0A9D2LY93-F1
#
_cell.length_a   1.000
_cell.length_b   1.000
_cell.length_c   1.000
_cell.angle_alpha   90.00
_cell.angle_beta   90.00
_cell.angle_gamma   90.00
#
_symmetry.space_group_name_H-M   'P 1'
#
loop_
_entity.id
_entity.type
_entity.pdbx_description
1 polymer ?
#
loop_
_entity_poly.entity_id
_entity_poly.type
_entity_poly.pdbx_seq_one_letter_code
_entity_poly.pdbx_strand_id
1 'polypeptide(L)'
;MFTAYCGVLITITSTDVLDVLHALPADLDQARKEAVETALSLVGKVNYFWGGKSLVIGWDSRWGQLTQVWADGSSTTGTYRPYGLDCSGFMDWIFYNLTGGEYILGRGEGASAQHSYCTPVSQTEAQPGDLAFYPDDSHVGIVVGRREDGKLLVCHCSSGQNNVVVTEFSASGFTNLGRPDIFP
;
A
#
# COMPACT_ATOMS: atom_id res chain seq x y z
N MET A 1 -22.22 30.34 -8.97
CA MET A 1 -21.26 31.46 -9.05
C MET A 1 -20.39 31.38 -7.80
N PHE A 2 -19.14 30.97 -8.00
CA PHE A 2 -17.97 30.85 -7.09
C PHE A 2 -18.10 30.06 -5.78
N THR A 3 -17.10 29.35 -5.21
CA THR A 3 -15.88 28.61 -5.63
C THR A 3 -15.39 27.91 -4.34
N ALA A 4 -14.65 26.80 -4.49
CA ALA A 4 -13.75 26.17 -3.53
C ALA A 4 -14.38 25.44 -2.32
N TYR A 5 -14.25 24.11 -2.32
CA TYR A 5 -13.67 23.45 -1.16
C TYR A 5 -12.39 22.72 -1.59
N CYS A 6 -11.32 23.14 -0.94
CA CYS A 6 -10.01 22.54 -0.88
C CYS A 6 -10.11 21.01 -0.72
N GLY A 7 -9.22 20.27 -1.40
CA GLY A 7 -9.19 18.81 -1.41
C GLY A 7 -9.33 18.21 -0.02
N VAL A 8 -10.51 17.64 0.26
CA VAL A 8 -10.70 16.80 1.43
C VAL A 8 -9.98 15.50 1.12
N LEU A 9 -8.81 15.31 1.72
CA LEU A 9 -8.26 13.99 1.99
C LEU A 9 -9.35 13.23 2.75
N ILE A 10 -10.07 12.34 2.06
CA ILE A 10 -11.09 11.49 2.68
C ILE A 10 -10.35 10.54 3.61
N THR A 11 -10.46 10.76 4.91
CA THR A 11 -10.06 9.76 5.91
C THR A 11 -11.02 8.58 5.76
N ILE A 12 -10.55 7.52 5.10
CA ILE A 12 -11.26 6.25 4.94
C ILE A 12 -11.51 5.68 6.33
N THR A 13 -12.78 5.48 6.67
CA THR A 13 -13.25 4.91 7.93
C THR A 13 -13.20 3.37 7.87
N SER A 14 -13.40 2.69 9.01
CA SER A 14 -13.55 1.23 9.00
C SER A 14 -14.71 0.74 8.13
N THR A 15 -15.73 1.58 7.93
CA THR A 15 -16.87 1.29 7.03
C THR A 15 -16.42 1.28 5.56
N ASP A 16 -15.62 2.25 5.15
CA ASP A 16 -15.12 2.34 3.78
C ASP A 16 -14.21 1.15 3.41
N VAL A 17 -13.49 0.59 4.38
CA VAL A 17 -12.70 -0.64 4.19
C VAL A 17 -13.59 -1.86 3.97
N LEU A 18 -14.69 -1.98 4.72
CA LEU A 18 -15.65 -3.09 4.54
C LEU A 18 -16.35 -3.01 3.18
N ASP A 19 -16.67 -1.81 2.72
CA ASP A 19 -17.28 -1.61 1.40
C ASP A 19 -16.34 -2.06 0.27
N VAL A 20 -15.03 -1.79 0.39
CA VAL A 20 -14.02 -2.31 -0.55
C VAL A 20 -14.00 -3.84 -0.56
N LEU A 21 -14.02 -4.48 0.62
CA LEU A 21 -14.02 -5.94 0.73
C LEU A 21 -15.29 -6.56 0.14
N HIS A 22 -16.46 -5.96 0.37
CA HIS A 22 -17.72 -6.45 -0.18
C HIS A 22 -17.84 -6.23 -1.69
N ALA A 23 -17.12 -5.24 -2.24
CA ALA A 23 -17.12 -4.94 -3.67
C ALA A 23 -16.09 -5.76 -4.48
N LEU A 24 -15.33 -6.66 -3.85
CA LEU A 24 -14.37 -7.51 -4.57
C LEU A 24 -15.11 -8.42 -5.57
N PRO A 25 -14.53 -8.65 -6.78
CA PRO A 25 -15.12 -9.58 -7.75
C PRO A 25 -15.30 -10.97 -7.16
N ALA A 26 -16.46 -11.60 -7.43
CA ALA A 26 -16.78 -12.91 -6.89
C ALA A 26 -15.87 -14.03 -7.41
N ASP A 27 -15.29 -13.83 -8.59
CA ASP A 27 -14.34 -14.72 -9.27
C ASP A 27 -12.87 -14.28 -9.10
N LEU A 28 -12.59 -13.32 -8.20
CA LEU A 28 -11.24 -12.92 -7.89
C LEU A 28 -10.44 -14.10 -7.33
N ASP A 29 -9.22 -14.29 -7.83
CA ASP A 29 -8.30 -15.32 -7.33
C ASP A 29 -8.13 -15.22 -5.79
N GLN A 30 -8.04 -16.38 -5.15
CA GLN A 30 -8.01 -16.46 -3.68
C GLN A 30 -6.77 -15.78 -3.10
N ALA A 31 -5.60 -15.90 -3.72
CA ALA A 31 -4.38 -15.25 -3.24
C ALA A 31 -4.46 -13.72 -3.40
N ARG A 32 -5.11 -13.23 -4.47
CA ARG A 32 -5.38 -11.80 -4.64
C ARG A 32 -6.32 -11.27 -3.55
N LYS A 33 -7.38 -12.02 -3.24
CA LYS A 33 -8.32 -11.67 -2.17
C LYS A 33 -7.62 -11.60 -0.81
N GLU A 34 -6.81 -12.60 -0.48
CA GLU A 34 -6.03 -12.64 0.76
C GLU A 34 -5.00 -11.50 0.85
N ALA A 35 -4.36 -11.13 -0.26
CA ALA A 35 -3.45 -9.99 -0.31
C ALA A 35 -4.18 -8.68 0.01
N VAL A 36 -5.39 -8.49 -0.53
CA VAL A 36 -6.23 -7.31 -0.26
C VAL A 36 -6.70 -7.28 1.19
N GLU A 37 -7.21 -8.40 1.71
CA GLU A 37 -7.62 -8.52 3.12
C GLU A 37 -6.44 -8.22 4.06
N THR A 38 -5.26 -8.75 3.76
CA THR A 38 -4.02 -8.50 4.49
C THR A 38 -3.64 -7.03 4.48
N ALA A 39 -3.64 -6.39 3.30
CA ALA A 39 -3.34 -4.97 3.17
C ALA A 39 -4.31 -4.08 3.96
N LEU A 40 -5.62 -4.34 3.79
CA LEU A 40 -6.69 -3.58 4.45
C LEU A 40 -6.69 -3.77 5.97
N SER A 41 -6.14 -4.88 6.48
CA SER A 41 -6.05 -5.13 7.92
C SER A 41 -5.24 -4.07 8.69
N LEU A 42 -4.31 -3.37 8.02
CA LEU A 42 -3.45 -2.35 8.64
C LEU A 42 -3.94 -0.91 8.45
N VAL A 43 -4.99 -0.68 7.65
CA VAL A 43 -5.51 0.68 7.38
C VAL A 43 -5.87 1.38 8.69
N GLY A 44 -5.30 2.57 8.88
CA GLY A 44 -5.50 3.40 10.08
C GLY A 44 -4.72 2.95 11.33
N LYS A 45 -4.01 1.82 11.30
CA LYS A 45 -3.40 1.20 12.48
C LYS A 45 -1.87 1.32 12.55
N VAL A 46 -1.20 1.45 11.41
CA VAL A 46 0.28 1.43 11.34
C VAL A 46 0.80 2.74 10.78
N ASN A 47 1.62 3.44 11.56
CA ASN A 47 2.19 4.72 11.15
C ASN A 47 3.20 4.57 10.00
N TYR A 48 3.42 5.68 9.31
CA TYR A 48 4.54 5.76 8.38
C TYR A 48 5.87 5.88 9.13
N PHE A 49 6.87 5.13 8.69
CA PHE A 49 8.24 5.18 9.18
C PHE A 49 9.21 4.99 8.01
N TRP A 50 10.07 5.98 7.72
CA TRP A 50 11.05 5.90 6.65
C TRP A 50 12.04 4.74 6.89
N GLY A 51 12.14 3.80 5.94
CA GLY A 51 12.91 2.57 6.07
C GLY A 51 12.25 1.48 6.93
N GLY A 52 10.98 1.65 7.30
CA GLY A 52 10.24 0.70 8.13
C GLY A 52 9.89 -0.58 7.36
N LYS A 53 10.27 -1.74 7.90
CA LYS A 53 10.08 -3.07 7.32
C LYS A 53 9.60 -4.06 8.39
N SER A 54 8.82 -5.07 8.02
CA SER A 54 8.47 -6.16 8.93
C SER A 54 8.38 -7.50 8.21
N LEU A 55 9.03 -8.52 8.80
CA LEU A 55 8.93 -9.93 8.43
C LEU A 55 8.27 -10.74 9.56
N VAL A 56 7.40 -10.08 10.33
CA VAL A 56 6.56 -10.74 11.34
C VAL A 56 5.26 -11.16 10.66
N ILE A 57 4.86 -12.41 10.90
CA ILE A 57 3.53 -12.89 10.50
C ILE A 57 2.49 -12.28 11.45
N GLY A 58 1.52 -11.56 10.89
CA GLY A 58 0.52 -10.79 11.60
C GLY A 58 1.07 -9.50 12.20
N TRP A 59 0.61 -9.18 13.40
CA TRP A 59 0.92 -7.93 14.09
C TRP A 59 2.37 -7.90 14.60
N ASP A 60 3.10 -6.84 14.25
CA ASP A 60 4.45 -6.60 14.78
C ASP A 60 4.37 -5.77 16.07
N SER A 61 4.88 -6.31 17.18
CA SER A 61 4.88 -5.63 18.47
C SER A 61 5.65 -4.32 18.50
N ARG A 62 6.54 -4.08 17.52
CA ARG A 62 7.31 -2.85 17.38
C ARG A 62 6.45 -1.69 16.91
N TRP A 63 5.35 -1.93 16.19
CA TRP A 63 4.53 -0.85 15.65
C TRP A 63 3.96 0.03 16.76
N GLY A 64 4.06 1.35 16.56
CA GLY A 64 3.69 2.36 17.56
C GLY A 64 4.78 2.68 18.58
N GLN A 65 5.83 1.86 18.72
CA GLN A 65 6.92 2.13 19.66
C GLN A 65 7.81 3.28 19.18
N LEU A 66 8.09 4.24 20.06
CA LEU A 66 8.94 5.39 19.73
C LEU A 66 10.35 4.90 19.36
N THR A 67 10.75 5.14 18.11
CA THR A 67 12.01 4.64 17.54
C THR A 67 12.69 5.77 16.76
N GLN A 68 14.02 5.82 16.82
CA GLN A 68 14.78 6.76 16.01
C GLN A 68 14.78 6.30 14.55
N VAL A 69 14.47 7.19 13.61
CA VAL A 69 14.58 6.92 12.18
C VAL A 69 16.05 6.78 11.82
N TRP A 70 16.44 5.58 11.37
CA TRP A 70 17.84 5.24 11.08
C TRP A 70 18.17 5.28 9.58
N ALA A 71 17.18 5.07 8.71
CA ALA A 71 17.44 4.98 7.28
C ALA A 71 17.82 6.35 6.71
N ASP A 72 18.86 6.39 5.88
CA ASP A 72 19.34 7.59 5.22
C ASP A 72 18.38 8.06 4.11
N GLY A 73 18.55 9.31 3.65
CA GLY A 73 17.80 9.84 2.50
C GLY A 73 16.45 10.46 2.83
N SER A 74 16.12 10.65 4.11
CA SER A 74 14.90 11.36 4.55
C SER A 74 15.23 12.57 5.41
N SER A 75 14.40 13.61 5.33
CA SER A 75 14.45 14.74 6.28
C SER A 75 14.10 14.33 7.72
N THR A 76 13.54 13.13 7.92
CA THR A 76 13.20 12.59 9.23
C THR A 76 14.31 11.73 9.84
N THR A 77 15.38 11.42 9.11
CA THR A 77 16.53 10.66 9.62
C THR A 77 17.10 11.33 10.89
N GLY A 78 17.34 10.53 11.92
CA GLY A 78 17.81 11.00 13.24
C GLY A 78 16.71 11.51 14.18
N THR A 79 15.48 11.73 13.71
CA THR A 79 14.33 12.08 14.55
C THR A 79 13.68 10.84 15.18
N TYR A 80 12.87 11.03 16.22
CA TYR A 80 12.10 9.94 16.85
C TYR A 80 10.64 10.01 16.44
N ARG A 81 10.08 8.86 16.04
CA ARG A 81 8.64 8.72 15.73
C ARG A 81 8.15 7.30 16.04
N PRO A 82 6.84 7.08 16.18
CA PRO A 82 6.29 5.73 16.31
C PRO A 82 6.72 4.85 15.13
N TYR A 83 7.27 3.68 15.44
CA TYR A 83 7.72 2.73 14.42
C TYR A 83 6.52 2.20 13.62
N GLY A 84 6.80 1.87 12.36
CA GLY A 84 5.80 1.46 11.40
C GLY A 84 6.47 0.99 10.11
N LEU A 85 5.86 1.31 8.98
CA LEU A 85 6.30 0.84 7.66
C LEU A 85 6.55 2.04 6.72
N ASP A 86 7.42 1.87 5.73
CA ASP A 86 7.37 2.70 4.54
C ASP A 86 6.50 2.04 3.46
N CYS A 87 6.37 2.67 2.28
CA CYS A 87 5.53 2.16 1.19
C CYS A 87 5.98 0.77 0.71
N SER A 88 7.28 0.60 0.46
CA SER A 88 7.86 -0.67 0.01
C SER A 88 7.82 -1.74 1.10
N GLY A 89 8.09 -1.38 2.36
CA GLY A 89 8.02 -2.26 3.51
C GLY A 89 6.61 -2.75 3.80
N PHE A 90 5.61 -1.94 3.48
CA PHE A 90 4.22 -2.38 3.52
C PHE A 90 3.92 -3.44 2.45
N MET A 91 4.41 -3.26 1.22
CA MET A 91 4.29 -4.30 0.19
C MET A 91 5.01 -5.58 0.60
N ASP A 92 6.26 -5.48 1.08
CA ASP A 92 7.03 -6.62 1.57
C ASP A 92 6.27 -7.39 2.64
N TRP A 93 5.71 -6.67 3.62
CA TRP A 93 4.94 -7.27 4.71
C TRP A 93 3.68 -7.99 4.20
N ILE A 94 2.95 -7.42 3.24
CA ILE A 94 1.77 -8.06 2.64
C ILE A 94 2.14 -9.40 2.02
N PHE A 95 3.12 -9.41 1.10
CA PHE A 95 3.47 -10.64 0.37
C PHE A 95 4.18 -11.67 1.25
N TYR A 96 4.95 -11.22 2.25
CA TYR A 96 5.54 -12.10 3.25
C TYR A 96 4.46 -12.79 4.09
N ASN A 97 3.41 -12.07 4.48
CA ASN A 97 2.28 -12.65 5.21
C ASN A 97 1.43 -13.58 4.35
N LEU A 98 1.15 -13.18 3.11
CA LEU A 98 0.41 -13.97 2.13
C LEU A 98 1.05 -15.36 1.93
N THR A 99 2.38 -15.41 1.90
CA THR A 99 3.14 -16.64 1.63
C THR A 99 3.61 -17.37 2.88
N GLY A 100 3.15 -16.97 4.08
CA GLY A 100 3.60 -17.59 5.32
C GLY A 100 5.10 -17.44 5.58
N GLY A 101 5.75 -16.44 4.97
CA GLY A 101 7.14 -16.08 5.17
C GLY A 101 8.10 -16.49 4.05
N GLU A 102 7.60 -16.99 2.92
CA GLU A 102 8.45 -17.53 1.85
C GLU A 102 8.85 -16.49 0.80
N TYR A 103 8.12 -15.38 0.69
CA TYR A 103 8.33 -14.40 -0.38
C TYR A 103 8.38 -12.97 0.13
N ILE A 104 9.41 -12.23 -0.31
CA ILE A 104 9.55 -10.79 -0.10
C ILE A 104 9.65 -10.15 -1.49
N LEU A 105 8.69 -9.28 -1.81
CA LEU A 105 8.66 -8.54 -3.07
C LEU A 105 9.90 -7.65 -3.19
N GLY A 106 10.57 -7.61 -4.34
CA GLY A 106 11.78 -6.76 -4.48
C GLY A 106 12.91 -7.08 -3.49
N ARG A 107 12.86 -8.23 -2.79
CA ARG A 107 13.89 -8.72 -1.85
C ARG A 107 14.22 -7.77 -0.70
N GLY A 108 13.25 -6.96 -0.27
CA GLY A 108 13.41 -6.02 0.85
C GLY A 108 13.94 -4.64 0.45
N GLU A 109 14.13 -4.41 -0.85
CA GLU A 109 14.56 -3.12 -1.39
C GLU A 109 13.39 -2.12 -1.53
N GLY A 110 13.57 -1.06 -2.33
CA GLY A 110 12.58 -0.01 -2.53
C GLY A 110 11.57 -0.30 -3.65
N ALA A 111 10.64 0.64 -3.84
CA ALA A 111 9.56 0.53 -4.82
C ALA A 111 10.04 0.26 -6.26
N SER A 112 11.15 0.86 -6.70
CA SER A 112 11.73 0.58 -8.04
C SER A 112 12.16 -0.88 -8.21
N ALA A 113 12.77 -1.49 -7.18
CA ALA A 113 13.12 -2.91 -7.22
C ALA A 113 11.86 -3.78 -7.28
N GLN A 114 10.84 -3.46 -6.48
CA GLN A 114 9.55 -4.15 -6.51
C GLN A 114 8.86 -4.07 -7.88
N HIS A 115 8.92 -2.91 -8.53
CA HIS A 115 8.38 -2.71 -9.88
C HIS A 115 9.06 -3.63 -10.91
N SER A 116 10.36 -3.92 -10.76
CA SER A 116 11.08 -4.83 -11.67
C SER A 116 10.62 -6.29 -11.65
N TYR A 117 9.89 -6.71 -10.60
CA TYR A 117 9.26 -8.03 -10.50
C TYR A 117 7.79 -8.01 -10.94
N CYS A 118 7.36 -6.95 -11.61
CA CYS A 118 6.00 -6.80 -12.10
C CYS A 118 5.94 -6.83 -13.64
N THR A 119 4.87 -7.41 -14.17
CA THR A 119 4.49 -7.25 -15.57
C THR A 119 3.59 -6.02 -15.73
N PRO A 120 3.83 -5.10 -16.68
CA PRO A 120 2.99 -3.92 -16.86
C PRO A 120 1.52 -4.26 -17.11
N VAL A 121 0.61 -3.49 -16.51
CA VAL A 121 -0.85 -3.67 -16.65
C VAL A 121 -1.51 -2.34 -17.01
N SER A 122 -2.53 -2.36 -17.88
CA SER A 122 -3.33 -1.17 -18.17
C SER A 122 -4.33 -0.86 -17.05
N GLN A 123 -4.75 0.40 -16.89
CA GLN A 123 -5.78 0.74 -15.89
C GLN A 123 -7.10 -0.01 -16.08
N THR A 124 -7.42 -0.44 -17.30
CA THR A 124 -8.63 -1.23 -17.60
C THR A 124 -8.48 -2.70 -17.23
N GLU A 125 -7.27 -3.25 -17.29
CA GLU A 125 -6.98 -4.65 -16.96
C GLU A 125 -6.55 -4.86 -15.51
N ALA A 126 -6.34 -3.76 -14.77
CA ALA A 126 -5.94 -3.80 -13.37
C ALA A 126 -6.97 -4.51 -12.51
N GLN A 127 -6.48 -5.43 -11.69
CA GLN A 127 -7.23 -6.22 -10.73
C GLN A 127 -6.77 -5.91 -9.30
N PRO A 128 -7.61 -6.17 -8.29
CA PRO A 128 -7.13 -6.21 -6.91
C PRO A 128 -5.91 -7.14 -6.78
N GLY A 129 -4.91 -6.71 -6.03
CA GLY A 129 -3.60 -7.36 -5.93
C GLY A 129 -2.53 -6.82 -6.88
N ASP A 130 -2.88 -6.17 -7.99
CA ASP A 130 -1.89 -5.47 -8.81
C ASP A 130 -1.30 -4.27 -8.05
N LEU A 131 -0.09 -3.84 -8.37
CA LEU A 131 0.60 -2.73 -7.71
C LEU A 131 0.52 -1.45 -8.52
N ALA A 132 0.43 -0.32 -7.81
CA ALA A 132 0.43 1.02 -8.34
C ALA A 132 1.71 1.75 -7.94
N PHE A 133 2.33 2.44 -8.89
CA PHE A 133 3.59 3.16 -8.69
C PHE A 133 3.50 4.62 -9.11
N TYR A 134 4.27 5.48 -8.43
CA TYR A 134 4.51 6.84 -8.89
C TYR A 134 5.34 6.86 -10.18
N PRO A 135 5.32 7.95 -10.96
CA PRO A 135 6.05 8.04 -12.23
C PRO A 135 7.55 7.76 -12.12
N ASP A 136 8.15 8.07 -10.97
CA ASP A 136 9.59 7.96 -10.69
C ASP A 136 9.94 6.77 -9.79
N ASP A 137 8.98 5.85 -9.57
CA ASP A 137 9.12 4.69 -8.67
C ASP A 137 9.52 5.06 -7.22
N SER A 138 9.25 6.28 -6.79
CA SER A 138 9.52 6.71 -5.41
C SER A 138 8.50 6.18 -4.40
N HIS A 139 7.34 5.72 -4.88
CA HIS A 139 6.22 5.28 -4.04
C HIS A 139 5.44 4.14 -4.69
N VAL A 140 4.89 3.27 -3.84
CA VAL A 140 4.15 2.07 -4.25
C VAL A 140 2.95 1.83 -3.35
N GLY A 141 1.90 1.24 -3.92
CA GLY A 141 0.74 0.71 -3.21
C GLY A 141 0.14 -0.49 -3.92
N ILE A 142 -0.84 -1.14 -3.27
CA ILE A 142 -1.58 -2.27 -3.83
C ILE A 142 -2.99 -1.84 -4.22
N VAL A 143 -3.43 -2.19 -5.42
CA VAL A 143 -4.82 -2.02 -5.85
C VAL A 143 -5.70 -2.92 -4.99
N VAL A 144 -6.70 -2.34 -4.33
CA VAL A 144 -7.64 -3.07 -3.47
C VAL A 144 -9.04 -3.19 -4.05
N GLY A 145 -9.32 -2.46 -5.13
CA GLY A 145 -10.63 -2.47 -5.76
C GLY A 145 -10.85 -1.27 -6.66
N ARG A 146 -12.13 -1.05 -6.98
CA ARG A 146 -12.60 0.11 -7.74
C ARG A 146 -13.79 0.74 -7.04
N ARG A 147 -13.94 2.04 -7.21
CA ARG A 147 -15.18 2.75 -6.90
C ARG A 147 -16.25 2.45 -7.95
N GLU A 148 -17.49 2.80 -7.66
CA GLU A 148 -18.62 2.72 -8.61
C GLU A 148 -18.36 3.47 -9.92
N ASP A 149 -17.59 4.57 -9.88
CA ASP A 149 -17.21 5.35 -11.06
C ASP A 149 -16.02 4.75 -11.85
N GLY A 150 -15.59 3.53 -11.49
CA GLY A 150 -14.54 2.76 -12.17
C GLY A 150 -13.11 3.10 -11.75
N LYS A 151 -12.92 4.15 -10.94
CA LYS A 151 -11.60 4.58 -10.49
C LYS A 151 -10.99 3.59 -9.51
N LEU A 152 -9.69 3.35 -9.69
CA LEU A 152 -8.92 2.43 -8.86
C LEU A 152 -8.72 2.98 -7.44
N LEU A 153 -8.85 2.07 -6.47
CA LEU A 153 -8.52 2.32 -5.07
C LEU A 153 -7.19 1.63 -4.75
N VAL A 154 -6.27 2.36 -4.15
CA VAL A 154 -4.92 1.90 -3.82
C VAL A 154 -4.71 1.99 -2.32
N CYS A 155 -4.32 0.87 -1.70
CA CYS A 155 -3.86 0.85 -0.31
C CYS A 155 -2.34 1.03 -0.26
N HIS A 156 -1.85 1.98 0.54
CA HIS A 156 -0.42 2.28 0.66
C HIS A 156 -0.10 2.90 2.02
N CYS A 157 1.17 2.81 2.42
CA CYS A 157 1.67 3.49 3.61
C CYS A 157 2.17 4.90 3.24
N SER A 158 1.40 5.92 3.61
CA SER A 158 1.58 7.30 3.16
C SER A 158 2.38 8.12 4.16
N SER A 159 3.50 8.70 3.72
CA SER A 159 4.26 9.67 4.51
C SER A 159 3.43 10.90 4.88
N GLY A 160 2.71 11.46 3.90
CA GLY A 160 1.90 12.67 4.09
C GLY A 160 0.71 12.48 5.03
N GLN A 161 0.14 11.27 5.09
CA GLN A 161 -0.96 10.93 6.00
C GLN A 161 -0.49 10.21 7.27
N ASN A 162 0.80 9.90 7.37
CA ASN A 162 1.43 9.19 8.47
C ASN A 162 0.70 7.89 8.89
N ASN A 163 0.18 7.14 7.92
CA ASN A 163 -0.55 5.89 8.17
C ASN A 163 -0.64 5.03 6.90
N VAL A 164 -1.04 3.76 7.07
CA VAL A 164 -1.62 2.95 5.99
C VAL A 164 -3.03 3.47 5.68
N VAL A 165 -3.26 3.79 4.41
CA VAL A 165 -4.47 4.44 3.92
C VAL A 165 -4.94 3.79 2.63
N VAL A 166 -6.18 4.07 2.23
CA VAL A 166 -6.68 3.77 0.88
C VAL A 166 -6.99 5.09 0.20
N THR A 167 -6.53 5.29 -1.03
CA THR A 167 -6.78 6.52 -1.79
C THR A 167 -7.09 6.21 -3.24
N GLU A 168 -7.65 7.18 -3.97
CA GLU A 168 -7.88 7.02 -5.41
C GLU A 168 -6.55 7.16 -6.18
N PHE A 169 -6.34 6.26 -7.14
CA PHE A 169 -5.10 6.09 -7.90
C PHE A 169 -4.56 7.42 -8.48
N SER A 170 -5.34 8.10 -9.30
CA SER A 170 -4.86 9.30 -10.01
C SER A 170 -4.75 10.51 -9.09
N ALA A 171 -5.72 10.69 -8.18
CA ALA A 171 -5.72 11.79 -7.22
C ALA A 171 -4.53 11.76 -6.25
N SER A 172 -3.91 10.60 -6.08
CA SER A 172 -2.75 10.41 -5.21
C SER A 172 -1.42 10.44 -5.95
N GLY A 173 -1.42 10.60 -7.28
CA GLY A 173 -0.21 10.69 -8.08
C GLY A 173 0.32 9.37 -8.62
N PHE A 174 -0.39 8.24 -8.45
CA PHE A 174 -0.02 7.00 -9.11
C PHE A 174 -0.31 7.09 -10.62
N THR A 175 0.59 6.54 -11.43
CA THR A 175 0.45 6.56 -12.90
C THR A 175 0.74 5.22 -13.54
N ASN A 176 1.58 4.40 -12.92
CA ASN A 176 2.01 3.11 -13.46
C ASN A 176 1.37 1.98 -12.67
N LEU A 177 1.10 0.87 -13.36
CA LEU A 177 0.52 -0.34 -12.78
C LEU A 177 1.34 -1.55 -13.20
N GLY A 178 1.58 -2.45 -12.26
CA GLY A 178 2.32 -3.68 -12.49
C GLY A 178 1.70 -4.84 -11.74
N ARG A 179 1.63 -6.01 -12.38
CA ARG A 179 1.20 -7.26 -11.77
C ARG A 179 2.41 -8.02 -11.22
N PRO A 180 2.50 -8.22 -9.90
CA PRO A 180 3.56 -9.02 -9.30
C PRO A 180 3.63 -10.44 -9.89
N ASP A 181 4.84 -10.96 -10.06
CA ASP A 181 5.13 -12.31 -10.59
C ASP A 181 4.52 -13.48 -9.78
N ILE A 182 4.12 -13.22 -8.54
CA ILE A 182 3.42 -14.20 -7.69
C ILE A 182 1.96 -14.43 -8.14
N PHE A 183 1.38 -13.50 -8.89
CA PHE A 183 0.03 -13.64 -9.42
C PHE A 183 0.05 -14.03 -10.90
N PRO A 184 -0.91 -14.85 -11.35
CA PRO A 184 -1.08 -15.16 -12.77
C PRO A 184 -1.54 -13.95 -13.59
#